data_AF-A0A816V4R2-F1
#
_entry.id   AF-A0A816V4R2-F1
#
_cell.length_a   1.000
_cell.length_b   1.000
_cell.length_c   1.000
_cell.angle_alpha   90.00
_cell.angle_beta   90.00
_cell.angle_gamma   90.00
#
_symmetry.space_group_name_H-M   'P 1'
#
loop_
_entity.id
_entity.type
_entity.pdbx_description
1 polymer ?
#
loop_
_entity_poly.entity_id
_entity_poly.type
_entity_poly.pdbx_seq_one_letter_code
_entity_poly.pdbx_strand_id
1 'polypeptide(L)'
;MKNNNSSSSIKNQPRKKKPTTLLLLLSLLTTSLLILRLSQNKTILITTSDSDHHHHGRHDSCLGRYIYIHNLPSRFNTDILQDCESISRPKDKISMCKYLDNSGFGPRIGDAVSIDSKYSPSWYATNQFMLEVIFHEKMKRYECLTGNSSLASAFYIPYYAGLDFRRNLRRRNVAERDAAGKEMFEWLKKQPQWKGMSGKDHFLVTGRISRDFRRNPDNNSLWGTNLMILPESQNLSFLTIERSPTSHNEFAIPYPTYFHPTSTVEIRQWQDKIKLTNRTVLFSFAGAERPSRSQNGLVRSQVIQQCKSSSKTCRFLDCDVKANGCDDPMSLMKLFESSVFCLQPPGDSLTRRSVFDSILAGCIPVFFNQGSAYKQYVWHLPNNDGEYSVYIPVKELRTGGKSKIEEILQGIPNEKVIDMRENVIRLVPNIVYTKPNRYKPDRETFEDAFDVAVKGVIKRIEEKRREIQE
;
A
#
# COMPACT_ATOMS: atom_id res chain seq x y z
N MET A 1 -42.61 77.77 15.47
CA MET A 1 -42.14 77.05 14.27
C MET A 1 -43.15 77.24 13.15
N LYS A 2 -42.65 77.45 11.93
CA LYS A 2 -43.36 77.74 10.67
C LYS A 2 -43.81 79.19 10.49
N ASN A 3 -43.08 79.90 9.65
CA ASN A 3 -43.73 80.59 8.55
C ASN A 3 -42.77 80.81 7.37
N ASN A 4 -43.40 80.79 6.20
CA ASN A 4 -43.15 81.61 5.01
C ASN A 4 -42.34 81.05 3.83
N ASN A 5 -43.08 81.13 2.70
CA ASN A 5 -42.70 81.72 1.42
C ASN A 5 -41.96 80.86 0.41
N SER A 6 -42.10 81.05 -0.90
CA SER A 6 -43.19 81.50 -1.79
C SER A 6 -42.57 81.49 -3.20
N SER A 7 -43.44 81.47 -4.20
CA SER A 7 -43.25 82.08 -5.51
C SER A 7 -42.61 81.30 -6.66
N SER A 8 -43.27 81.53 -7.79
CA SER A 8 -43.15 81.06 -9.16
C SER A 8 -41.95 81.62 -9.92
N SER A 9 -41.49 80.89 -10.95
CA SER A 9 -41.14 81.51 -12.24
C SER A 9 -41.07 80.48 -13.36
N ILE A 10 -41.80 80.75 -14.45
CA ILE A 10 -41.72 80.06 -15.74
C ILE A 10 -40.63 80.74 -16.57
N LYS A 11 -39.67 79.98 -17.12
CA LYS A 11 -38.89 80.41 -18.31
C LYS A 11 -38.38 79.23 -19.14
N ASN A 12 -38.89 79.19 -20.36
CA ASN A 12 -38.43 78.62 -21.64
C ASN A 12 -37.33 77.54 -21.71
N GLN A 13 -37.70 76.48 -22.43
CA GLN A 13 -36.85 75.45 -23.03
C GLN A 13 -35.70 76.01 -23.89
N PRO A 14 -34.60 75.25 -23.96
CA PRO A 14 -34.02 74.90 -25.25
C PRO A 14 -33.96 73.36 -25.40
N ARG A 15 -34.43 72.88 -26.56
CA ARG A 15 -34.24 71.49 -27.03
C ARG A 15 -32.75 71.13 -26.98
N LYS A 16 -32.36 70.22 -26.10
CA LYS A 16 -31.14 69.41 -26.25
C LYS A 16 -31.52 67.97 -26.59
N LYS A 17 -31.14 67.54 -27.79
CA LYS A 17 -31.28 66.17 -28.30
C LYS A 17 -30.60 65.20 -27.32
N LYS A 18 -31.32 64.17 -26.89
CA LYS A 18 -30.81 63.10 -26.02
C LYS A 18 -29.76 62.26 -26.77
N PRO A 19 -28.61 61.90 -26.18
CA PRO A 19 -27.62 61.02 -26.80
C PRO A 19 -27.96 59.54 -26.54
N THR A 20 -29.23 59.15 -26.66
CA THR A 20 -29.66 57.77 -26.32
C THR A 20 -29.36 56.77 -27.43
N THR A 21 -29.36 57.20 -28.70
CA THR A 21 -29.11 56.32 -29.85
C THR A 21 -27.63 55.95 -30.03
N LEU A 22 -26.70 56.84 -29.66
CA LEU A 22 -25.26 56.56 -29.78
C LEU A 22 -24.78 55.52 -28.75
N LEU A 23 -25.32 55.58 -27.52
CA LEU A 23 -25.03 54.61 -26.46
C LEU A 23 -25.62 53.21 -26.76
N LEU A 24 -26.78 53.15 -27.42
CA LEU A 24 -27.37 51.89 -27.90
C LEU A 24 -26.58 51.29 -29.07
N LEU A 25 -26.09 52.12 -30.00
CA LEU A 25 -25.22 51.66 -31.10
C LEU A 25 -23.88 51.13 -30.59
N LEU A 26 -23.28 51.78 -29.58
CA LEU A 26 -22.04 51.32 -28.95
C LEU A 26 -22.21 50.00 -28.19
N SER A 27 -23.35 49.75 -27.54
CA SER A 27 -23.59 48.45 -26.86
C SER A 27 -23.90 47.31 -27.84
N LEU A 28 -24.55 47.60 -28.96
CA LEU A 28 -24.78 46.62 -30.03
C LEU A 28 -23.47 46.26 -30.76
N LEU A 29 -22.55 47.22 -30.93
CA LEU A 29 -21.24 46.97 -31.54
C LEU A 29 -20.35 46.11 -30.64
N THR A 30 -20.35 46.35 -29.32
CA THR A 30 -19.52 45.57 -28.38
C THR A 30 -20.04 44.14 -28.20
N THR A 31 -21.36 43.95 -28.20
CA THR A 31 -21.97 42.61 -28.17
C THR A 31 -21.74 41.85 -29.48
N SER A 32 -21.81 42.53 -30.64
CA SER A 32 -21.48 41.92 -31.94
C SER A 32 -19.99 41.51 -32.03
N LEU A 33 -19.06 42.35 -31.56
CA LEU A 33 -17.64 41.99 -31.50
C LEU A 33 -17.34 40.83 -30.53
N LEU A 34 -18.08 40.75 -29.40
CA LEU A 34 -17.94 39.64 -28.45
C LEU A 34 -18.44 38.33 -29.04
N ILE A 35 -19.55 38.35 -29.80
CA ILE A 35 -20.08 37.19 -30.52
C ILE A 35 -19.13 36.79 -31.67
N LEU A 36 -18.51 37.75 -32.38
CA LEU A 36 -17.49 37.45 -33.40
C LEU A 36 -16.23 36.81 -32.78
N ARG A 37 -15.78 37.30 -31.62
CA ARG A 37 -14.66 36.71 -30.86
C ARG A 37 -14.97 35.31 -30.33
N LEU A 38 -16.19 35.07 -29.87
CA LEU A 38 -16.65 33.74 -29.42
C LEU A 38 -16.87 32.78 -30.60
N SER A 39 -17.28 33.29 -31.77
CA SER A 39 -17.41 32.54 -33.02
C SER A 39 -16.05 32.15 -33.61
N GLN A 40 -15.03 33.01 -33.48
CA GLN A 40 -13.68 32.72 -33.98
C GLN A 40 -12.94 31.66 -33.14
N ASN A 41 -13.38 31.39 -31.92
CA ASN A 41 -12.79 30.36 -31.04
C ASN A 41 -13.44 28.97 -31.18
N LYS A 42 -14.32 28.73 -32.16
CA LYS A 42 -15.01 27.44 -32.35
C LYS A 42 -14.98 26.88 -33.76
N THR A 43 -13.97 27.24 -34.55
CA THR A 43 -13.72 26.62 -35.86
C THR A 43 -12.33 26.00 -35.89
N ILE A 44 -12.14 24.92 -35.12
CA ILE A 44 -11.14 23.91 -35.49
C ILE A 44 -11.81 23.10 -36.59
N LEU A 45 -11.47 23.47 -37.82
CA LEU A 45 -11.89 22.79 -39.04
C LEU A 45 -11.19 21.42 -39.07
N ILE A 46 -11.98 20.36 -39.03
CA ILE A 46 -11.55 19.03 -39.44
C ILE A 46 -11.37 19.10 -40.95
N THR A 47 -10.16 19.43 -41.41
CA THR A 47 -9.73 19.11 -42.77
C THR A 47 -9.10 17.73 -42.74
N THR A 48 -9.86 16.74 -43.18
CA THR A 48 -9.33 15.48 -43.70
C THR A 48 -8.52 15.80 -44.96
N SER A 49 -7.25 16.17 -44.80
CA SER A 49 -6.28 15.97 -45.87
C SER A 49 -5.87 14.51 -45.81
N ASP A 50 -6.47 13.74 -46.70
CA ASP A 50 -6.04 12.42 -47.10
C ASP A 50 -4.62 12.53 -47.71
N SER A 51 -3.62 12.52 -46.83
CA SER A 51 -2.24 12.26 -47.19
C SER A 51 -1.85 10.99 -46.46
N ASP A 52 -1.88 9.92 -47.24
CA ASP A 52 -1.57 8.54 -46.90
C ASP A 52 -0.10 8.42 -46.43
N HIS A 53 0.15 8.86 -45.21
CA HIS A 53 1.34 8.50 -44.46
C HIS A 53 0.91 7.43 -43.46
N HIS A 54 1.15 6.17 -43.83
CA HIS A 54 1.27 5.03 -42.93
C HIS A 54 2.36 5.28 -41.89
N HIS A 55 2.13 6.21 -40.95
CA HIS A 55 2.72 6.13 -39.64
C HIS A 55 1.91 5.09 -38.88
N HIS A 56 2.47 3.90 -38.75
CA HIS A 56 2.16 3.04 -37.61
C HIS A 56 2.38 3.88 -36.34
N GLY A 57 1.32 4.57 -35.89
CA GLY A 57 1.31 5.32 -34.65
C GLY A 57 1.68 4.34 -33.55
N ARG A 58 2.92 4.46 -33.06
CA ARG A 58 3.42 3.65 -31.96
C ARG A 58 2.53 3.99 -30.77
N HIS A 59 1.55 3.13 -30.48
CA HIS A 59 0.65 3.32 -29.35
C HIS A 59 1.54 3.43 -28.10
N ASP A 60 1.51 4.58 -27.45
CA ASP A 60 2.29 4.79 -26.23
C ASP A 60 1.74 3.84 -25.15
N SER A 61 2.50 2.79 -24.84
CA SER A 61 2.13 1.78 -23.85
C SER A 61 2.08 2.32 -22.42
N CYS A 62 2.60 3.53 -22.21
CA CYS A 62 2.63 4.23 -20.93
C CYS A 62 1.55 5.31 -20.78
N LEU A 63 0.74 5.55 -21.81
CA LEU A 63 -0.38 6.47 -21.72
C LEU A 63 -1.32 6.06 -20.56
N GLY A 64 -1.64 7.01 -19.67
CA GLY A 64 -2.43 6.76 -18.46
C GLY A 64 -1.69 6.02 -17.33
N ARG A 65 -0.41 5.66 -17.55
CA ARG A 65 0.41 4.89 -16.61
C ARG A 65 1.66 5.61 -16.13
N TYR A 66 1.92 6.81 -16.66
CA TYR A 66 3.09 7.59 -16.28
C TYR A 66 3.07 7.94 -14.79
N ILE A 67 4.19 7.73 -14.11
CA ILE A 67 4.40 8.14 -12.72
C ILE A 67 5.55 9.12 -12.65
N TYR A 68 5.38 10.19 -11.87
CA TYR A 68 6.46 11.09 -11.49
C TYR A 68 6.78 10.91 -10.01
N ILE A 69 8.08 10.81 -9.67
CA ILE A 69 8.54 10.74 -8.29
C ILE A 69 8.88 12.15 -7.81
N HIS A 70 8.30 12.58 -6.69
CA HIS A 70 8.69 13.84 -6.06
C HIS A 70 10.14 13.82 -5.61
N ASN A 71 10.89 14.86 -5.99
CA ASN A 71 12.24 15.10 -5.48
C ASN A 71 12.17 15.74 -4.08
N LEU A 72 11.76 14.93 -3.10
CA LEU A 72 11.66 15.36 -1.71
C LEU A 72 13.03 15.73 -1.14
N PRO A 73 13.11 16.69 -0.19
CA PRO A 73 14.30 16.90 0.63
C PRO A 73 14.80 15.59 1.25
N SER A 74 16.10 15.36 1.23
CA SER A 74 16.74 14.08 1.60
C SER A 74 16.40 13.59 3.01
N ARG A 75 16.08 14.51 3.93
CA ARG A 75 15.62 14.21 5.30
C ARG A 75 14.40 13.29 5.40
N PHE A 76 13.61 13.20 4.33
CA PHE A 76 12.43 12.33 4.25
C PHE A 76 12.74 10.93 3.71
N ASN A 77 13.95 10.69 3.21
CA ASN A 77 14.35 9.37 2.71
C ASN A 77 15.82 9.05 2.95
N THR A 78 16.72 9.67 2.19
CA THR A 78 18.12 9.29 2.09
C THR A 78 18.84 9.48 3.42
N ASP A 79 18.61 10.59 4.12
CA ASP A 79 19.25 10.85 5.41
C ASP A 79 18.78 9.86 6.49
N ILE A 80 17.53 9.37 6.40
CA ILE A 80 17.01 8.32 7.29
C ILE A 80 17.81 7.03 7.12
N LEU A 81 18.19 6.69 5.88
CA LEU A 81 18.99 5.50 5.60
C LEU A 81 20.47 5.69 5.96
N GLN A 82 21.01 6.89 5.76
CA GLN A 82 22.38 7.21 6.17
C GLN A 82 22.55 7.14 7.70
N ASP A 83 21.52 7.54 8.45
CA ASP A 83 21.45 7.40 9.91
C ASP A 83 20.68 6.13 10.34
N CYS A 84 20.87 5.01 9.64
CA CYS A 84 20.13 3.78 9.91
C CYS A 84 20.35 3.22 11.32
N GLU A 85 21.44 3.57 12.00
CA GLU A 85 21.69 3.15 13.37
C GLU A 85 20.71 3.78 14.36
N SER A 86 20.20 4.99 14.10
CA SER A 86 19.18 5.61 14.95
C SER A 86 17.82 4.90 14.87
N ILE A 87 17.60 4.11 13.82
CA ILE A 87 16.43 3.24 13.64
C ILE A 87 16.56 1.97 14.51
N SER A 88 17.78 1.52 14.80
CA SER A 88 18.06 0.36 15.64
C SER A 88 17.70 0.60 17.11
N ARG A 89 17.06 -0.37 17.75
CA ARG A 89 16.74 -0.36 19.18
C ARG A 89 17.70 -1.29 19.93
N PRO A 90 18.13 -0.96 21.16
CA PRO A 90 18.84 -1.87 22.06
C PRO A 90 18.31 -3.30 22.23
N LYS A 91 17.02 -3.56 21.98
CA LYS A 91 16.44 -4.91 22.03
C LYS A 91 16.41 -5.61 20.67
N ASP A 92 16.75 -4.91 19.58
CA ASP A 92 16.84 -5.50 18.26
C ASP A 92 18.12 -6.34 18.20
N LYS A 93 17.98 -7.60 17.80
CA LYS A 93 19.11 -8.54 17.68
C LYS A 93 20.06 -8.18 16.52
N ILE A 94 19.51 -7.52 15.51
CA ILE A 94 20.20 -7.14 14.27
C ILE A 94 19.97 -5.65 14.04
N SER A 95 21.06 -4.91 13.80
CA SER A 95 20.99 -3.50 13.40
C SER A 95 20.13 -3.35 12.14
N MET A 96 19.31 -2.29 12.11
CA MET A 96 18.51 -1.96 10.95
C MET A 96 19.33 -1.64 9.72
N CYS A 97 20.58 -1.21 9.88
CA CYS A 97 21.51 -0.99 8.78
C CYS A 97 21.74 -2.27 7.96
N LYS A 98 21.77 -3.45 8.58
CA LYS A 98 21.96 -4.72 7.84
C LYS A 98 20.81 -4.99 6.86
N TYR A 99 19.61 -4.51 7.16
CA TYR A 99 18.47 -4.70 6.27
C TYR A 99 18.45 -3.74 5.08
N LEU A 100 19.40 -2.79 5.00
CA LEU A 100 19.59 -1.94 3.83
C LEU A 100 20.32 -2.66 2.69
N ASP A 101 21.04 -3.74 3.01
CA ASP A 101 21.72 -4.58 2.02
C ASP A 101 20.76 -5.01 0.92
N ASN A 102 21.29 -5.18 -0.29
CA ASN A 102 20.51 -5.58 -1.46
C ASN A 102 19.27 -4.69 -1.68
N SER A 103 19.40 -3.36 -1.66
CA SER A 103 18.29 -2.43 -1.92
C SER A 103 17.11 -2.59 -0.95
N GLY A 104 17.38 -2.88 0.33
CA GLY A 104 16.36 -3.06 1.36
C GLY A 104 15.84 -4.49 1.52
N PHE A 105 16.30 -5.44 0.70
CA PHE A 105 15.94 -6.86 0.88
C PHE A 105 16.69 -7.51 2.04
N GLY A 106 17.80 -6.92 2.50
CA GLY A 106 18.64 -7.45 3.57
C GLY A 106 19.69 -8.46 3.08
N PRO A 107 20.41 -9.11 4.01
CA PRO A 107 21.46 -10.07 3.67
C PRO A 107 20.88 -11.31 2.97
N ARG A 108 21.63 -11.88 2.03
CA ARG A 108 21.22 -13.11 1.34
C ARG A 108 21.25 -14.31 2.28
N ILE A 109 20.26 -15.18 2.16
CA ILE A 109 20.17 -16.44 2.92
C ILE A 109 20.93 -17.53 2.16
N GLY A 110 21.75 -18.32 2.85
CA GLY A 110 22.47 -19.46 2.27
C GLY A 110 23.91 -19.20 1.82
N ASP A 111 24.44 -17.97 1.98
CA ASP A 111 25.85 -17.66 1.65
C ASP A 111 26.83 -18.04 2.79
N ALA A 112 26.32 -18.43 3.97
CA ALA A 112 27.13 -18.90 5.09
C ALA A 112 27.11 -20.44 5.17
N VAL A 113 28.16 -21.09 4.66
CA VAL A 113 28.68 -22.46 4.95
C VAL A 113 27.63 -23.44 5.54
N SER A 114 26.47 -23.56 4.91
CA SER A 114 25.40 -24.46 5.34
C SER A 114 24.76 -25.09 4.12
N ILE A 115 24.57 -26.40 4.22
CA ILE A 115 24.45 -27.37 3.12
C ILE A 115 23.06 -27.35 2.45
N ASP A 116 22.10 -26.53 2.90
CA ASP A 116 20.74 -26.56 2.35
C ASP A 116 20.61 -25.56 1.17
N SER A 117 21.10 -25.97 0.00
CA SER A 117 21.05 -25.27 -1.29
C SER A 117 19.64 -24.93 -1.80
N LYS A 118 18.59 -25.23 -1.03
CA LYS A 118 17.16 -25.11 -1.42
C LYS A 118 16.63 -23.67 -1.49
N TYR A 119 17.32 -22.70 -0.89
CA TYR A 119 16.84 -21.32 -0.75
C TYR A 119 17.78 -20.29 -1.40
N SER A 120 18.56 -20.67 -2.40
CA SER A 120 19.45 -19.76 -3.15
C SER A 120 19.04 -19.79 -4.63
N PRO A 121 19.17 -18.70 -5.42
CA PRO A 121 19.82 -17.41 -5.13
C PRO A 121 18.91 -16.26 -4.66
N SER A 122 17.61 -16.51 -4.48
CA SER A 122 16.60 -15.43 -4.40
C SER A 122 15.97 -15.24 -3.03
N TRP A 123 16.63 -15.70 -1.97
CA TRP A 123 16.15 -15.54 -0.60
C TRP A 123 17.03 -14.59 0.21
N TYR A 124 16.37 -13.72 0.98
CA TYR A 124 17.01 -12.67 1.75
C TYR A 124 16.38 -12.63 3.14
N ALA A 125 17.18 -12.29 4.16
CA ALA A 125 16.72 -12.07 5.52
C ALA A 125 16.02 -10.71 5.63
N THR A 126 14.94 -10.55 4.86
CA THR A 126 14.19 -9.30 4.72
C THR A 126 13.48 -8.94 6.00
N ASN A 127 13.56 -7.67 6.38
CA ASN A 127 12.82 -7.17 7.53
C ASN A 127 11.42 -6.70 7.11
N GLN A 128 10.41 -7.06 7.90
CA GLN A 128 9.00 -6.80 7.62
C GLN A 128 8.65 -5.31 7.43
N PHE A 129 9.50 -4.38 7.88
CA PHE A 129 9.27 -2.93 7.81
C PHE A 129 10.08 -2.22 6.71
N MET A 130 10.74 -2.96 5.81
CA MET A 130 11.57 -2.40 4.73
C MET A 130 10.81 -2.06 3.44
N LEU A 131 9.48 -2.18 3.45
CA LEU A 131 8.66 -1.99 2.25
C LEU A 131 8.88 -0.64 1.57
N GLU A 132 9.09 0.45 2.33
CA GLU A 132 9.29 1.80 1.79
C GLU A 132 10.53 1.87 0.89
N VAL A 133 11.63 1.23 1.32
CA VAL A 133 12.88 1.17 0.57
C VAL A 133 12.72 0.24 -0.64
N ILE A 134 12.18 -0.97 -0.43
CA ILE A 134 11.96 -1.95 -1.50
C ILE A 134 11.08 -1.37 -2.61
N PHE A 135 9.97 -0.72 -2.24
CA PHE A 135 9.03 -0.15 -3.19
C PHE A 135 9.64 1.05 -3.93
N HIS A 136 10.36 1.93 -3.23
CA HIS A 136 11.02 3.07 -3.87
C HIS A 136 12.11 2.61 -4.84
N GLU A 137 12.93 1.62 -4.49
CA GLU A 137 13.95 1.06 -5.38
C GLU A 137 13.36 0.42 -6.64
N LYS A 138 12.18 -0.22 -6.53
CA LYS A 138 11.43 -0.70 -7.71
C LYS A 138 10.82 0.45 -8.51
N MET A 139 10.26 1.47 -7.86
CA MET A 139 9.66 2.63 -8.52
C MET A 139 10.65 3.40 -9.37
N LYS A 140 11.92 3.51 -8.94
CA LYS A 140 13.01 4.10 -9.72
C LYS A 140 13.29 3.39 -11.06
N ARG A 141 12.77 2.16 -11.25
CA ARG A 141 12.92 1.34 -12.46
C ARG A 141 11.59 0.97 -13.10
N TYR A 142 10.51 1.66 -12.71
CA TYR A 142 9.21 1.48 -13.32
C TYR A 142 9.25 1.91 -14.79
N GLU A 143 8.73 1.07 -15.69
CA GLU A 143 8.82 1.27 -17.15
C GLU A 143 8.16 2.57 -17.64
N CYS A 144 7.15 3.05 -16.92
CA CYS A 144 6.46 4.32 -17.22
C CYS A 144 6.84 5.42 -16.22
N LEU A 145 8.06 5.40 -15.69
CA LEU A 145 8.60 6.52 -14.92
C LEU A 145 8.90 7.70 -15.87
N THR A 146 8.44 8.91 -15.54
CA THR A 146 8.70 10.12 -16.33
C THR A 146 9.38 11.20 -15.50
N GLY A 147 10.36 11.89 -16.10
CA GLY A 147 10.93 13.13 -15.56
C GLY A 147 10.09 14.37 -15.85
N ASN A 148 9.10 14.28 -16.75
CA ASN A 148 8.19 15.36 -17.07
C ASN A 148 6.87 15.18 -16.32
N SER A 149 6.67 15.96 -15.25
CA SER A 149 5.46 15.87 -14.43
C SER A 149 4.17 16.19 -15.17
N SER A 150 4.21 16.89 -16.31
CA SER A 150 3.02 17.21 -17.10
C SER A 150 2.43 15.99 -17.84
N LEU A 151 3.23 14.91 -17.99
CA LEU A 151 2.76 13.64 -18.56
C LEU A 151 2.24 12.68 -17.49
N ALA A 152 2.49 12.97 -16.21
CA ALA A 152 2.25 12.03 -15.12
C ALA A 152 0.75 11.84 -14.87
N SER A 153 0.35 10.57 -14.76
CA SER A 153 -0.98 10.16 -14.34
C SER A 153 -1.10 10.01 -12.82
N ALA A 154 0.04 9.83 -12.12
CA ALA A 154 0.13 9.77 -10.67
C ALA A 154 1.48 10.30 -10.15
N PHE A 155 1.49 10.74 -8.90
CA PHE A 155 2.67 11.31 -8.23
C PHE A 155 3.06 10.46 -7.01
N TYR A 156 4.25 9.86 -7.05
CA TYR A 156 4.78 9.09 -5.92
C TYR A 156 5.53 10.00 -4.94
N ILE A 157 5.23 9.87 -3.65
CA ILE A 157 5.88 10.58 -2.55
C ILE A 157 6.83 9.62 -1.82
N PRO A 158 8.16 9.69 -2.04
CA PRO A 158 9.12 8.78 -1.43
C PRO A 158 9.51 9.21 0.00
N TYR A 159 8.53 9.28 0.90
CA TYR A 159 8.76 9.55 2.34
C TYR A 159 8.77 8.22 3.12
N TYR A 160 9.87 7.94 3.83
CA TYR A 160 10.04 6.73 4.64
C TYR A 160 9.45 6.90 6.04
N ALA A 161 8.13 7.17 6.09
CA ALA A 161 7.41 7.50 7.31
C ALA A 161 7.52 6.43 8.41
N GLY A 162 7.56 5.14 8.04
CA GLY A 162 7.68 4.02 8.97
C GLY A 162 9.06 3.89 9.60
N LEU A 163 10.11 4.13 8.82
CA LEU A 163 11.49 4.20 9.30
C LEU A 163 11.72 5.46 10.15
N ASP A 164 11.20 6.61 9.71
CA ASP A 164 11.22 7.86 10.47
C ASP A 164 10.50 7.70 11.82
N PHE A 165 9.29 7.15 11.83
CA PHE A 165 8.56 6.88 13.06
C PHE A 165 9.38 6.06 14.06
N ARG A 166 10.14 5.07 13.56
CA ARG A 166 10.97 4.22 14.42
C ARG A 166 12.16 4.97 15.03
N ARG A 167 12.84 5.86 14.28
CA ARG A 167 13.95 6.69 14.80
C ARG A 167 13.46 7.62 15.92
N ASN A 168 12.23 8.12 15.79
CA ASN A 168 11.64 9.07 16.72
C ASN A 168 10.80 8.43 17.84
N LEU A 169 10.68 7.10 17.87
CA LEU A 169 9.83 6.38 18.83
C LEU A 169 10.19 6.65 20.30
N ARG A 170 11.47 6.93 20.59
CA ARG A 170 11.97 7.20 21.95
C ARG A 170 11.78 8.64 22.40
N ARG A 171 11.52 9.56 21.47
CA ARG A 171 11.36 10.96 21.82
C ARG A 171 10.03 11.11 22.53
N ARG A 172 10.07 11.51 23.81
CA ARG A 172 8.87 11.84 24.59
C ARG A 172 8.12 13.02 23.97
N ASN A 173 8.82 13.84 23.18
CA ASN A 173 8.25 14.98 22.50
C ASN A 173 7.40 14.52 21.30
N VAL A 174 6.09 14.62 21.46
CA VAL A 174 5.11 14.33 20.40
C VAL A 174 5.24 15.27 19.22
N ALA A 175 5.58 16.54 19.45
CA ALA A 175 5.74 17.51 18.36
C ALA A 175 6.84 17.08 17.39
N GLU A 176 7.94 16.52 17.90
CA GLU A 176 9.04 16.01 17.06
C GLU A 176 8.64 14.77 16.26
N ARG A 177 7.81 13.89 16.83
CA ARG A 177 7.26 12.71 16.11
C ARG A 177 6.33 13.10 14.98
N ASP A 178 5.63 14.23 15.10
CA ASP A 178 4.67 14.72 14.13
C ASP A 178 5.26 15.70 13.11
N ALA A 179 6.43 16.29 13.41
CA ALA A 179 7.03 17.37 12.62
C ALA A 179 7.22 16.99 11.15
N ALA A 180 7.89 15.86 10.88
CA ALA A 180 8.22 15.46 9.52
C ALA A 180 6.99 15.31 8.61
N GLY A 181 5.88 14.78 9.12
CA GLY A 181 4.64 14.67 8.36
C GLY A 181 4.08 16.04 7.95
N LYS A 182 4.04 16.99 8.89
CA LYS A 182 3.56 18.36 8.64
C LYS A 182 4.45 19.09 7.64
N GLU A 183 5.76 19.04 7.85
CA GLU A 183 6.71 19.74 7.00
C GLU A 183 6.78 19.15 5.59
N MET A 184 6.56 17.84 5.43
CA MET A 184 6.40 17.21 4.11
C MET A 184 5.21 17.81 3.37
N PHE A 185 4.05 17.96 4.02
CA PHE A 185 2.89 18.59 3.38
C PHE A 185 3.07 20.08 3.11
N GLU A 186 3.76 20.81 3.99
CA GLU A 186 4.16 22.20 3.70
C GLU A 186 5.04 22.31 2.47
N TRP A 187 5.94 21.35 2.25
CA TRP A 187 6.74 21.27 1.04
C TRP A 187 5.92 20.88 -0.19
N LEU A 188 5.05 19.87 -0.08
CA LEU A 188 4.19 19.40 -1.18
C LEU A 188 3.25 20.49 -1.68
N LYS A 189 2.62 21.25 -0.79
CA LYS A 189 1.71 22.36 -1.14
C LYS A 189 2.36 23.46 -1.98
N LYS A 190 3.69 23.57 -1.95
CA LYS A 190 4.46 24.54 -2.76
C LYS A 190 4.72 24.04 -4.19
N GLN A 191 4.57 22.73 -4.43
CA GLN A 191 4.85 22.13 -5.74
C GLN A 191 3.71 22.38 -6.73
N PRO A 192 3.99 22.63 -8.02
CA PRO A 192 2.94 22.80 -9.03
C PRO A 192 2.08 21.54 -9.19
N GLN A 193 2.68 20.36 -9.05
CA GLN A 193 2.01 19.06 -9.16
C GLN A 193 0.90 18.89 -8.11
N TRP A 194 1.07 19.46 -6.91
CA TRP A 194 0.06 19.38 -5.86
C TRP A 194 -1.21 20.17 -6.20
N LYS A 195 -1.07 21.32 -6.87
CA LYS A 195 -2.17 22.26 -7.11
C LYS A 195 -3.24 21.70 -8.06
N GLY A 196 -2.86 20.80 -8.97
CA GLY A 196 -3.76 20.26 -10.01
C GLY A 196 -4.97 19.51 -9.43
N MET A 197 -4.74 18.56 -8.53
CA MET A 197 -5.80 17.75 -7.90
C MET A 197 -5.78 17.81 -6.37
N SER A 198 -5.10 18.79 -5.79
CA SER A 198 -4.96 18.96 -4.33
C SER A 198 -4.47 17.70 -3.61
N GLY A 199 -3.60 16.92 -4.25
CA GLY A 199 -3.04 15.67 -3.71
C GLY A 199 -3.82 14.39 -4.03
N LYS A 200 -4.97 14.45 -4.71
CA LYS A 200 -5.80 13.26 -5.04
C LYS A 200 -5.18 12.30 -6.05
N ASP A 201 -4.21 12.79 -6.79
CA ASP A 201 -3.33 12.07 -7.73
C ASP A 201 -1.99 11.67 -7.09
N HIS A 202 -1.81 11.89 -5.79
CA HIS A 202 -0.61 11.53 -5.07
C HIS A 202 -0.80 10.24 -4.27
N PHE A 203 0.26 9.46 -4.17
CA PHE A 203 0.30 8.28 -3.33
C PHE A 203 1.61 8.12 -2.58
N LEU A 204 1.52 7.46 -1.43
CA LEU A 204 2.63 7.24 -0.50
C LEU A 204 2.59 5.79 -0.01
N VAL A 205 3.75 5.16 0.10
CA VAL A 205 3.88 3.80 0.65
C VAL A 205 4.40 3.89 2.08
N THR A 206 3.78 3.16 3.02
CA THR A 206 4.25 3.09 4.40
C THR A 206 4.70 1.68 4.78
N GLY A 207 5.86 1.58 5.41
CA GLY A 207 6.46 0.32 5.88
C GLY A 207 5.96 -0.11 7.25
N ARG A 208 4.91 0.53 7.76
CA ARG A 208 4.27 0.28 9.05
C ARG A 208 2.75 0.25 8.86
N ILE A 209 2.06 -0.27 9.87
CA ILE A 209 0.60 -0.38 9.87
C ILE A 209 -0.05 1.00 10.04
N SER A 210 -1.25 1.17 9.50
CA SER A 210 -2.04 2.41 9.60
C SER A 210 -2.17 2.95 11.03
N ARG A 211 -2.33 2.05 12.01
CA ARG A 211 -2.40 2.41 13.44
C ARG A 211 -1.19 3.22 13.92
N ASP A 212 0.00 3.02 13.36
CA ASP A 212 1.22 3.74 13.73
C ASP A 212 1.20 5.21 13.29
N PHE A 213 0.25 5.63 12.45
CA PHE A 213 0.16 6.98 11.86
C PHE A 213 -1.14 7.71 12.16
N ARG A 214 -1.98 7.14 13.04
CA ARG A 214 -3.34 7.61 13.35
C ARG A 214 -3.54 8.02 14.81
N ARG A 215 -2.47 8.47 15.47
CA ARG A 215 -2.58 8.94 16.85
C ARG A 215 -3.45 10.19 16.92
N ASN A 216 -4.48 10.18 17.77
CA ASN A 216 -5.26 11.39 18.05
C ASN A 216 -4.33 12.52 18.55
N PRO A 217 -4.37 13.72 17.93
CA PRO A 217 -3.41 14.78 18.23
C PRO A 217 -3.64 15.38 19.62
N ASP A 218 -4.86 15.28 20.17
CA ASP A 218 -5.22 15.76 21.50
C ASP A 218 -4.72 14.84 22.62
N ASN A 219 -4.22 13.65 22.27
CA ASN A 219 -3.69 12.69 23.23
C ASN A 219 -2.20 12.42 22.99
N ASN A 220 -1.38 13.22 23.65
CA ASN A 220 0.08 13.17 23.58
C ASN A 220 0.70 11.94 24.27
N SER A 221 -0.10 11.15 25.02
CA SER A 221 0.40 9.92 25.66
C SER A 221 0.38 8.70 24.75
N LEU A 222 -0.29 8.77 23.60
CA LEU A 222 -0.54 7.63 22.74
C LEU A 222 0.62 7.28 21.78
N TRP A 223 0.56 6.05 21.29
CA TRP A 223 1.47 5.50 20.28
C TRP A 223 1.18 6.07 18.88
N GLY A 224 2.20 6.17 18.03
CA GLY A 224 2.09 6.59 16.63
C GLY A 224 2.29 8.10 16.34
N THR A 225 2.38 8.47 15.06
CA THR A 225 2.34 9.87 14.60
C THR A 225 0.92 10.27 14.24
N ASN A 226 0.72 11.54 13.88
CA ASN A 226 -0.55 12.02 13.32
C ASN A 226 -0.58 12.07 11.78
N LEU A 227 0.39 11.46 11.08
CA LEU A 227 0.53 11.62 9.62
C LEU A 227 -0.76 11.35 8.85
N MET A 228 -1.44 10.22 9.09
CA MET A 228 -2.64 9.81 8.33
C MET A 228 -3.92 10.52 8.77
N ILE A 229 -3.86 11.39 9.78
CA ILE A 229 -5.01 12.20 10.23
C ILE A 229 -4.84 13.70 9.91
N LEU A 230 -3.70 14.11 9.34
CA LEU A 230 -3.55 15.46 8.82
C LEU A 230 -4.61 15.74 7.74
N PRO A 231 -5.13 16.97 7.63
CA PRO A 231 -6.13 17.31 6.63
C PRO A 231 -5.69 16.98 5.20
N GLU A 232 -4.44 17.31 4.86
CA GLU A 232 -3.85 17.06 3.54
C GLU A 232 -3.77 15.56 3.22
N SER A 233 -3.59 14.72 4.23
CA SER A 233 -3.54 13.26 4.06
C SER A 233 -4.84 12.67 3.54
N GLN A 234 -5.99 13.29 3.78
CA GLN A 234 -7.28 12.77 3.31
C GLN A 234 -7.37 12.70 1.78
N ASN A 235 -6.57 13.49 1.07
CA ASN A 235 -6.54 13.49 -0.38
C ASN A 235 -5.61 12.40 -0.95
N LEU A 236 -4.60 11.93 -0.21
CA LEU A 236 -3.62 10.98 -0.73
C LEU A 236 -4.15 9.55 -0.74
N SER A 237 -3.64 8.73 -1.66
CA SER A 237 -3.73 7.28 -1.54
C SER A 237 -2.55 6.71 -0.75
N PHE A 238 -2.80 6.09 0.40
CA PHE A 238 -1.79 5.40 1.18
C PHE A 238 -1.77 3.91 0.85
N LEU A 239 -0.61 3.40 0.47
CA LEU A 239 -0.36 1.97 0.32
C LEU A 239 0.39 1.48 1.57
N THR A 240 -0.26 0.68 2.40
CA THR A 240 0.26 0.30 3.74
C THR A 240 0.23 -1.21 3.93
N ILE A 241 1.06 -1.75 4.81
CA ILE A 241 1.08 -3.21 5.08
C ILE A 241 -0.16 -3.70 5.85
N GLU A 242 -0.84 -2.80 6.58
CA GLU A 242 -2.15 -3.07 7.20
C GLU A 242 -2.96 -1.78 7.27
N ARG A 243 -4.14 -1.78 6.63
CA ARG A 243 -4.99 -0.58 6.51
C ARG A 243 -5.97 -0.46 7.68
N SER A 244 -6.43 0.76 7.95
CA SER A 244 -7.62 0.95 8.79
C SER A 244 -8.87 0.52 8.00
N PRO A 245 -9.71 -0.39 8.53
CA PRO A 245 -10.94 -0.81 7.85
C PRO A 245 -11.93 0.33 7.56
N THR A 246 -11.86 1.42 8.34
CA THR A 246 -12.74 2.59 8.20
C THR A 246 -12.16 3.66 7.27
N SER A 247 -10.93 3.49 6.78
CA SER A 247 -10.30 4.46 5.89
C SER A 247 -10.71 4.24 4.44
N HIS A 248 -10.95 5.34 3.72
CA HIS A 248 -11.37 5.38 2.33
C HIS A 248 -10.22 5.64 1.34
N ASN A 249 -9.06 6.03 1.88
CA ASN A 249 -7.88 6.41 1.11
C ASN A 249 -6.64 5.58 1.48
N GLU A 250 -6.83 4.47 2.19
CA GLU A 250 -5.78 3.50 2.51
C GLU A 250 -6.07 2.15 1.83
N PHE A 251 -5.03 1.56 1.26
CA PHE A 251 -5.06 0.27 0.56
C PHE A 251 -3.98 -0.63 1.14
N ALA A 252 -4.35 -1.83 1.57
CA ALA A 252 -3.36 -2.74 2.13
C ALA A 252 -2.62 -3.47 1.00
N ILE A 253 -1.29 -3.47 1.06
CA ILE A 253 -0.41 -4.21 0.16
C ILE A 253 0.44 -5.21 0.96
N PRO A 254 0.89 -6.32 0.36
CA PRO A 254 1.57 -7.40 1.06
C PRO A 254 2.78 -6.93 1.88
N TYR A 255 2.96 -7.54 3.06
CA TYR A 255 4.24 -7.42 3.76
C TYR A 255 5.36 -8.00 2.89
N PRO A 256 6.58 -7.44 2.92
CA PRO A 256 7.72 -8.06 2.24
C PRO A 256 8.03 -9.42 2.87
N THR A 257 8.14 -10.44 2.04
CA THR A 257 8.49 -11.83 2.40
C THR A 257 10.01 -12.05 2.28
N TYR A 258 10.48 -13.30 2.40
CA TYR A 258 11.91 -13.61 2.29
C TYR A 258 12.35 -13.90 0.84
N PHE A 259 11.42 -14.07 -0.11
CA PHE A 259 11.71 -14.48 -1.48
C PHE A 259 11.56 -13.31 -2.45
N HIS A 260 12.65 -12.96 -3.13
CA HIS A 260 12.75 -11.82 -4.05
C HIS A 260 13.34 -12.26 -5.38
N PRO A 261 12.52 -12.90 -6.25
CA PRO A 261 13.01 -13.50 -7.48
C PRO A 261 13.45 -12.46 -8.51
N THR A 262 14.36 -12.87 -9.38
CA THR A 262 14.90 -12.06 -10.48
C THR A 262 14.31 -12.39 -11.85
N SER A 263 13.47 -13.42 -11.93
CA SER A 263 12.80 -13.86 -13.17
C SER A 263 11.51 -14.64 -12.89
N THR A 264 10.64 -14.78 -13.89
CA THR A 264 9.51 -15.73 -13.81
C THR A 264 9.93 -17.18 -13.65
N VAL A 265 11.11 -17.56 -14.13
CA VAL A 265 11.60 -18.93 -14.03
C VAL A 265 11.77 -19.31 -12.57
N GLU A 266 12.38 -18.45 -11.76
CA GLU A 266 12.55 -18.68 -10.32
C GLU A 266 11.20 -18.77 -9.59
N ILE A 267 10.21 -17.96 -9.99
CA ILE A 267 8.85 -18.03 -9.44
C ILE A 267 8.22 -19.39 -9.75
N ARG A 268 8.28 -19.85 -11.01
CA ARG A 268 7.73 -21.16 -11.41
C ARG A 268 8.44 -22.31 -10.71
N GLN A 269 9.77 -22.28 -10.67
CA GLN A 269 10.56 -23.27 -9.93
C GLN A 269 10.16 -23.33 -8.46
N TRP A 270 9.93 -22.18 -7.82
CA TRP A 270 9.43 -22.14 -6.45
C TRP A 270 8.03 -22.74 -6.33
N GLN A 271 7.10 -22.35 -7.21
CA GLN A 271 5.73 -22.88 -7.25
C GLN A 271 5.72 -24.41 -7.44
N ASP A 272 6.54 -24.94 -8.35
CA ASP A 272 6.68 -26.38 -8.61
C ASP A 272 7.23 -27.11 -7.38
N LYS A 273 8.27 -26.54 -6.76
CA LYS A 273 8.85 -27.08 -5.52
C LYS A 273 7.81 -27.16 -4.40
N ILE A 274 7.06 -26.09 -4.14
CA ILE A 274 6.03 -26.10 -3.08
C ILE A 274 4.80 -26.93 -3.47
N LYS A 275 4.51 -27.13 -4.76
CA LYS A 275 3.47 -28.04 -5.25
C LYS A 275 3.82 -29.49 -4.94
N LEU A 276 5.07 -29.89 -5.20
CA LEU A 276 5.58 -31.25 -5.00
C LEU A 276 5.96 -31.57 -3.54
N THR A 277 5.99 -30.56 -2.66
CA THR A 277 6.37 -30.76 -1.25
C THR A 277 5.35 -31.63 -0.52
N ASN A 278 5.82 -32.74 0.08
CA ASN A 278 5.00 -33.58 0.94
C ASN A 278 4.75 -32.89 2.30
N ARG A 279 3.49 -32.86 2.75
CA ARG A 279 3.06 -32.18 3.99
C ARG A 279 2.62 -33.21 5.01
N THR A 280 3.45 -33.46 6.01
CA THR A 280 3.21 -34.46 7.06
C THR A 280 2.56 -33.90 8.30
N VAL A 281 2.47 -32.58 8.42
CA VAL A 281 1.87 -31.87 9.55
C VAL A 281 0.50 -31.35 9.12
N LEU A 282 -0.56 -31.68 9.86
CA LEU A 282 -1.90 -31.20 9.52
C LEU A 282 -1.97 -29.68 9.67
N PHE A 283 -1.52 -29.14 10.79
CA PHE A 283 -1.53 -27.71 11.00
C PHE A 283 -0.35 -27.22 11.83
N SER A 284 -0.01 -25.95 11.72
CA SER A 284 1.04 -25.36 12.53
C SER A 284 0.72 -23.94 12.97
N PHE A 285 1.42 -23.53 14.02
CA PHE A 285 1.39 -22.16 14.49
C PHE A 285 2.80 -21.67 14.82
N ALA A 286 3.21 -20.57 14.19
CA ALA A 286 4.37 -19.80 14.58
C ALA A 286 3.93 -18.55 15.36
N GLY A 287 4.22 -18.52 16.65
CA GLY A 287 3.86 -17.38 17.49
C GLY A 287 4.35 -17.43 18.92
N ALA A 288 4.37 -16.27 19.58
CA ALA A 288 4.52 -16.16 21.04
C ALA A 288 3.20 -15.79 21.71
N GLU A 289 3.08 -16.01 23.02
CA GLU A 289 1.96 -15.49 23.82
C GLU A 289 1.88 -13.96 23.79
N ARG A 290 0.69 -13.42 24.06
CA ARG A 290 0.44 -11.98 24.19
C ARG A 290 -0.41 -11.72 25.42
N PRO A 291 -0.33 -10.54 26.05
CA PRO A 291 -1.14 -10.24 27.22
C PRO A 291 -2.64 -10.48 26.95
N SER A 292 -3.23 -11.40 27.71
CA SER A 292 -4.63 -11.85 27.59
C SER A 292 -5.69 -10.80 27.97
N ARG A 293 -5.27 -9.54 28.12
CA ARG A 293 -6.12 -8.37 28.38
C ARG A 293 -6.78 -7.82 27.11
N SER A 294 -6.40 -8.30 25.93
CA SER A 294 -7.04 -7.96 24.66
C SER A 294 -7.71 -9.17 24.03
N GLN A 295 -8.77 -8.96 23.23
CA GLN A 295 -9.42 -10.05 22.48
C GLN A 295 -8.43 -10.79 21.56
N ASN A 296 -7.53 -10.07 20.89
CA ASN A 296 -6.48 -10.67 20.08
C ASN A 296 -5.56 -11.57 20.92
N GLY A 297 -5.19 -11.11 22.13
CA GLY A 297 -4.40 -11.90 23.08
C GLY A 297 -5.11 -13.19 23.49
N LEU A 298 -6.40 -13.11 23.82
CA LEU A 298 -7.22 -14.27 24.19
C LEU A 298 -7.30 -15.31 23.06
N VAL A 299 -7.60 -14.88 21.83
CA VAL A 299 -7.62 -15.75 20.65
C VAL A 299 -6.28 -16.45 20.47
N ARG A 300 -5.19 -15.70 20.61
CA ARG A 300 -3.84 -16.24 20.44
C ARG A 300 -3.49 -17.27 21.52
N SER A 301 -3.85 -17.02 22.77
CA SER A 301 -3.68 -18.01 23.85
C SER A 301 -4.47 -19.29 23.59
N GLN A 302 -5.71 -19.18 23.10
CA GLN A 302 -6.53 -20.35 22.75
C GLN A 302 -5.91 -21.14 21.60
N VAL A 303 -5.43 -20.46 20.55
CA VAL A 303 -4.73 -21.10 19.42
C VAL A 303 -3.49 -21.88 19.89
N ILE A 304 -2.67 -21.27 20.76
CA ILE A 304 -1.50 -21.94 21.34
C ILE A 304 -1.92 -23.17 22.15
N GLN A 305 -2.92 -23.02 23.01
CA GLN A 305 -3.38 -24.11 23.89
C GLN A 305 -3.93 -25.30 23.09
N GLN A 306 -4.74 -25.05 22.07
CA GLN A 306 -5.29 -26.12 21.24
C GLN A 306 -4.19 -26.78 20.40
N CYS A 307 -3.28 -26.02 19.81
CA CYS A 307 -2.14 -26.59 19.09
C CYS A 307 -1.25 -27.49 20.00
N LYS A 308 -0.97 -27.05 21.23
CA LYS A 308 -0.22 -27.86 22.21
C LYS A 308 -0.98 -29.12 22.62
N SER A 309 -2.32 -29.05 22.71
CA SER A 309 -3.17 -30.20 23.05
C SER A 309 -3.24 -31.22 21.90
N SER A 310 -3.22 -30.75 20.65
CA SER A 310 -3.17 -31.55 19.42
C SER A 310 -1.74 -31.86 18.96
N SER A 311 -0.81 -32.16 19.87
CA SER A 311 0.63 -32.27 19.56
C SER A 311 1.02 -33.34 18.52
N LYS A 312 0.12 -34.29 18.24
CA LYS A 312 0.28 -35.31 17.20
C LYS A 312 0.08 -34.74 15.78
N THR A 313 -0.77 -33.74 15.63
CA THR A 313 -1.21 -33.18 14.35
C THR A 313 -0.83 -31.71 14.17
N CYS A 314 -0.60 -30.99 15.27
CA CYS A 314 -0.11 -29.62 15.29
C CYS A 314 1.38 -29.51 15.60
N ARG A 315 2.09 -28.64 14.86
CA ARG A 315 3.44 -28.19 15.22
C ARG A 315 3.44 -26.73 15.68
N PHE A 316 3.91 -26.50 16.88
CA PHE A 316 4.06 -25.15 17.45
C PHE A 316 5.54 -24.71 17.38
N LEU A 317 5.79 -23.56 16.75
CA LEU A 317 7.07 -22.87 16.78
C LEU A 317 6.94 -21.64 17.67
N ASP A 318 7.62 -21.68 18.82
CA ASP A 318 7.59 -20.60 19.79
C ASP A 318 8.44 -19.42 19.31
N CYS A 319 7.79 -18.28 19.10
CA CYS A 319 8.45 -17.04 18.69
C CYS A 319 8.84 -16.13 19.86
N ASP A 320 8.85 -16.61 21.11
CA ASP A 320 9.33 -15.79 22.23
C ASP A 320 10.75 -15.31 21.93
N VAL A 321 11.05 -14.06 22.30
CA VAL A 321 12.35 -13.41 22.09
C VAL A 321 13.50 -14.28 22.63
N LYS A 322 13.24 -15.07 23.68
CA LYS A 322 14.21 -16.01 24.27
C LYS A 322 14.44 -17.27 23.43
N ALA A 323 13.48 -17.68 22.60
CA ALA A 323 13.49 -18.95 21.86
C ALA A 323 14.08 -18.86 20.44
N ASN A 324 14.31 -17.65 19.90
CA ASN A 324 14.89 -17.39 18.57
C ASN A 324 14.17 -18.04 17.37
N GLY A 325 12.97 -18.62 17.53
CA GLY A 325 12.39 -19.51 16.51
C GLY A 325 11.93 -18.83 15.22
N CYS A 326 11.41 -17.60 15.28
CA CYS A 326 10.70 -16.99 14.15
C CYS A 326 11.43 -15.82 13.49
N ASP A 327 12.55 -15.39 14.05
CA ASP A 327 13.47 -14.46 13.40
C ASP A 327 14.36 -15.18 12.38
N ASP A 328 14.49 -16.52 12.49
CA ASP A 328 15.15 -17.37 11.52
C ASP A 328 14.19 -17.73 10.36
N PRO A 329 14.44 -17.23 9.14
CA PRO A 329 13.60 -17.52 7.99
C PRO A 329 13.53 -19.03 7.68
N MET A 330 14.63 -19.75 7.91
CA MET A 330 14.74 -21.17 7.53
C MET A 330 13.83 -22.06 8.40
N SER A 331 13.87 -21.87 9.71
CA SER A 331 13.00 -22.58 10.65
C SER A 331 11.52 -22.31 10.39
N LEU A 332 11.17 -21.05 10.11
CA LEU A 332 9.79 -20.67 9.80
C LEU A 332 9.30 -21.29 8.48
N MET A 333 10.09 -21.19 7.42
CA MET A 333 9.73 -21.75 6.11
C MET A 333 9.62 -23.26 6.17
N LYS A 334 10.56 -23.95 6.84
CA LYS A 334 10.51 -25.40 7.04
C LYS A 334 9.23 -25.85 7.75
N LEU A 335 8.80 -25.12 8.77
CA LEU A 335 7.54 -25.39 9.46
C LEU A 335 6.36 -25.30 8.49
N PHE A 336 6.22 -24.16 7.80
CA PHE A 336 5.08 -23.91 6.93
C PHE A 336 5.06 -24.82 5.70
N GLU A 337 6.21 -25.14 5.12
CA GLU A 337 6.31 -26.07 3.99
C GLU A 337 5.87 -27.49 4.33
N SER A 338 6.08 -27.91 5.57
CA SER A 338 5.66 -29.23 6.06
C SER A 338 4.18 -29.30 6.49
N SER A 339 3.49 -28.15 6.58
CA SER A 339 2.16 -28.02 7.18
C SER A 339 1.06 -27.84 6.14
N VAL A 340 -0.08 -28.55 6.26
CA VAL A 340 -1.23 -28.32 5.37
C VAL A 340 -1.88 -26.96 5.64
N PHE A 341 -2.16 -26.67 6.92
CA PHE A 341 -2.78 -25.42 7.37
C PHE A 341 -1.86 -24.62 8.29
N CYS A 342 -1.88 -23.29 8.16
CA CYS A 342 -1.06 -22.39 8.97
C CYS A 342 -1.96 -21.44 9.75
N LEU A 343 -1.94 -21.52 11.08
CA LEU A 343 -2.80 -20.71 11.93
C LEU A 343 -2.33 -19.26 11.95
N GLN A 344 -3.24 -18.35 11.58
CA GLN A 344 -2.98 -16.91 11.48
C GLN A 344 -3.89 -16.08 12.40
N PRO A 345 -3.85 -16.28 13.75
CA PRO A 345 -4.55 -15.39 14.66
C PRO A 345 -4.00 -13.97 14.61
N PRO A 346 -4.81 -12.95 14.96
CA PRO A 346 -4.32 -11.61 15.21
C PRO A 346 -3.20 -11.57 16.26
N GLY A 347 -2.43 -10.48 16.23
CA GLY A 347 -1.37 -10.19 17.20
C GLY A 347 -1.61 -8.83 17.86
N ASP A 348 -0.57 -7.99 17.84
CA ASP A 348 -0.69 -6.58 18.25
C ASP A 348 -1.64 -5.78 17.33
N SER A 349 -1.82 -6.27 16.09
CA SER A 349 -2.70 -5.76 15.04
C SER A 349 -3.46 -6.92 14.36
N LEU A 350 -4.26 -6.64 13.32
CA LEU A 350 -5.12 -7.62 12.68
C LEU A 350 -4.35 -8.61 11.80
N THR A 351 -3.27 -8.18 11.16
CA THR A 351 -2.47 -8.99 10.24
C THR A 351 -1.00 -9.04 10.65
N ARG A 352 -0.29 -10.03 10.10
CA ARG A 352 1.13 -10.25 10.31
C ARG A 352 1.77 -10.67 8.99
N ARG A 353 3.05 -10.37 8.81
CA ARG A 353 3.88 -10.90 7.72
C ARG A 353 3.72 -12.41 7.53
N SER A 354 3.60 -13.15 8.63
CA SER A 354 3.43 -14.62 8.65
C SER A 354 2.29 -15.13 7.76
N VAL A 355 1.26 -14.32 7.49
CA VAL A 355 0.20 -14.65 6.50
C VAL A 355 0.82 -14.86 5.12
N PHE A 356 1.64 -13.90 4.67
CA PHE A 356 2.32 -13.94 3.38
C PHE A 356 3.42 -15.00 3.33
N ASP A 357 4.15 -15.20 4.43
CA ASP A 357 5.13 -16.29 4.52
C ASP A 357 4.43 -17.68 4.43
N SER A 358 3.21 -17.84 4.99
CA SER A 358 2.45 -19.09 4.84
C SER A 358 1.98 -19.34 3.41
N ILE A 359 1.51 -18.29 2.71
CA ILE A 359 1.14 -18.37 1.29
C ILE A 359 2.38 -18.70 0.45
N LEU A 360 3.50 -18.02 0.70
CA LEU A 360 4.78 -18.27 0.03
C LEU A 360 5.23 -19.74 0.21
N ALA A 361 4.98 -20.32 1.38
CA ALA A 361 5.29 -21.72 1.67
C ALA A 361 4.26 -22.72 1.10
N GLY A 362 3.18 -22.28 0.45
CA GLY A 362 2.08 -23.13 -0.03
C GLY A 362 1.19 -23.69 1.09
N CYS A 363 1.24 -23.11 2.28
CA CYS A 363 0.46 -23.51 3.44
C CYS A 363 -0.86 -22.71 3.50
N ILE A 364 -1.99 -23.39 3.68
CA ILE A 364 -3.31 -22.75 3.63
C ILE A 364 -3.51 -21.90 4.89
N PRO A 365 -3.63 -20.57 4.81
CA PRO A 365 -3.82 -19.72 5.98
C PRO A 365 -5.18 -19.98 6.64
N VAL A 366 -5.17 -20.07 7.97
CA VAL A 366 -6.37 -20.18 8.81
C VAL A 366 -6.56 -18.89 9.58
N PHE A 367 -7.57 -18.12 9.24
CA PHE A 367 -7.85 -16.82 9.85
C PHE A 367 -8.86 -16.92 10.98
N PHE A 368 -8.68 -16.06 11.99
CA PHE A 368 -9.58 -15.94 13.15
C PHE A 368 -10.28 -14.57 13.20
N ASN A 369 -9.95 -13.69 12.26
CA ASN A 369 -10.58 -12.39 12.09
C ASN A 369 -10.63 -12.07 10.59
N GLN A 370 -11.80 -11.66 10.08
CA GLN A 370 -11.95 -11.28 8.67
C GLN A 370 -11.09 -10.07 8.29
N GLY A 371 -10.80 -9.21 9.27
CA GLY A 371 -9.89 -8.10 9.13
C GLY A 371 -8.43 -8.51 8.95
N SER A 372 -8.06 -9.80 9.04
CA SER A 372 -6.68 -10.25 8.81
C SER A 372 -6.30 -10.34 7.33
N ALA A 373 -7.27 -10.46 6.41
CA ALA A 373 -6.97 -10.56 4.99
C ALA A 373 -8.09 -10.01 4.09
N TYR A 374 -9.31 -10.51 4.27
CA TYR A 374 -10.43 -10.35 3.31
C TYR A 374 -10.80 -8.89 3.07
N LYS A 375 -10.73 -8.07 4.12
CA LYS A 375 -11.01 -6.62 4.02
C LYS A 375 -9.75 -5.79 3.77
N GLN A 376 -8.57 -6.38 3.73
CA GLN A 376 -7.30 -5.64 3.65
C GLN A 376 -6.71 -5.66 2.25
N TYR A 377 -6.41 -6.83 1.72
CA TYR A 377 -5.57 -7.01 0.53
C TYR A 377 -6.40 -7.25 -0.74
N VAL A 378 -7.42 -6.41 -0.93
CA VAL A 378 -8.44 -6.55 -1.99
C VAL A 378 -7.85 -6.50 -3.41
N TRP A 379 -6.64 -5.98 -3.58
CA TRP A 379 -5.93 -6.00 -4.87
C TRP A 379 -5.09 -7.27 -5.08
N HIS A 380 -4.67 -7.92 -4.00
CA HIS A 380 -3.66 -8.99 -4.05
C HIS A 380 -4.22 -10.38 -3.76
N LEU A 381 -5.36 -10.46 -3.05
CA LEU A 381 -6.01 -11.72 -2.68
C LEU A 381 -7.37 -11.87 -3.38
N PRO A 382 -7.83 -13.10 -3.64
CA PRO A 382 -9.14 -13.35 -4.25
C PRO A 382 -10.29 -12.87 -3.37
N ASN A 383 -11.39 -12.46 -3.99
CA ASN A 383 -12.61 -12.07 -3.28
C ASN A 383 -13.34 -13.26 -2.62
N ASN A 384 -13.13 -14.48 -3.13
CA ASN A 384 -13.72 -15.68 -2.55
C ASN A 384 -12.75 -16.26 -1.50
N ASP A 385 -12.96 -15.84 -0.26
CA ASP A 385 -12.12 -16.21 0.89
C ASP A 385 -11.89 -17.73 1.01
N GLY A 386 -12.91 -18.53 0.70
CA GLY A 386 -12.89 -19.99 0.82
C GLY A 386 -12.06 -20.72 -0.24
N GLU A 387 -11.59 -20.01 -1.27
CA GLU A 387 -10.75 -20.58 -2.32
C GLU A 387 -9.29 -20.70 -1.92
N TYR A 388 -8.82 -19.97 -0.91
CA TYR A 388 -7.41 -19.95 -0.53
C TYR A 388 -7.17 -20.04 0.98
N SER A 389 -8.23 -20.06 1.80
CA SER A 389 -8.10 -19.97 3.24
C SER A 389 -9.25 -20.63 4.00
N VAL A 390 -9.05 -20.82 5.30
CA VAL A 390 -10.09 -21.29 6.23
C VAL A 390 -10.37 -20.19 7.23
N TYR A 391 -11.64 -19.88 7.48
CA TYR A 391 -12.05 -18.95 8.54
C TYR A 391 -12.63 -19.72 9.73
N ILE A 392 -12.04 -19.53 10.91
CA ILE A 392 -12.56 -20.07 12.18
C ILE A 392 -13.02 -18.89 13.05
N PRO A 393 -14.34 -18.70 13.24
CA PRO A 393 -14.86 -17.65 14.11
C PRO A 393 -14.36 -17.81 15.55
N VAL A 394 -14.01 -16.70 16.21
CA VAL A 394 -13.53 -16.69 17.61
C VAL A 394 -14.47 -17.41 18.58
N LYS A 395 -15.79 -17.35 18.33
CA LYS A 395 -16.79 -18.05 19.16
C LYS A 395 -16.52 -19.57 19.24
N GLU A 396 -16.10 -20.19 18.14
CA GLU A 396 -15.82 -21.63 18.06
C GLU A 396 -14.68 -22.02 19.00
N LEU A 397 -13.67 -21.16 19.16
CA LEU A 397 -12.54 -21.39 20.06
C LEU A 397 -12.94 -21.42 21.54
N ARG A 398 -14.03 -20.72 21.90
CA ARG A 398 -14.50 -20.60 23.29
C ARG A 398 -15.44 -21.73 23.67
N THR A 399 -16.29 -22.18 22.74
CA THR A 399 -17.35 -23.16 23.03
C THR A 399 -17.01 -24.58 22.60
N GLY A 400 -16.00 -24.77 21.73
CA GLY A 400 -15.73 -26.04 21.06
C GLY A 400 -14.75 -27.00 21.74
N GLY A 401 -14.34 -26.77 22.99
CA GLY A 401 -13.37 -27.64 23.67
C GLY A 401 -11.91 -27.44 23.22
N LYS A 402 -11.01 -28.33 23.67
CA LYS A 402 -9.54 -28.17 23.51
C LYS A 402 -8.99 -28.61 22.15
N SER A 403 -9.80 -29.28 21.32
CA SER A 403 -9.43 -29.86 20.02
C SER A 403 -10.19 -29.24 18.84
N LYS A 404 -10.94 -28.15 19.05
CA LYS A 404 -11.87 -27.62 18.04
C LYS A 404 -11.21 -27.27 16.70
N ILE A 405 -10.02 -26.67 16.73
CA ILE A 405 -9.27 -26.34 15.51
C ILE A 405 -8.92 -27.61 14.74
N GLU A 406 -8.43 -28.65 15.44
CA GLU A 406 -8.09 -29.93 14.81
C GLU A 406 -9.33 -30.58 14.18
N GLU A 407 -10.45 -30.64 14.90
CA GLU A 407 -11.72 -31.20 14.41
C GLU A 407 -12.21 -30.49 13.14
N ILE A 408 -12.17 -29.15 13.12
CA ILE A 408 -12.57 -28.36 11.95
C ILE A 408 -11.67 -28.66 10.76
N LEU A 409 -10.34 -28.67 10.97
CA LEU A 409 -9.38 -28.84 9.88
C LEU A 409 -9.34 -30.28 9.34
N GLN A 410 -9.53 -31.28 10.20
CA GLN A 410 -9.67 -32.69 9.78
C GLN A 410 -10.97 -32.93 9.01
N GLY A 411 -12.03 -32.19 9.33
CA GLY A 411 -13.32 -32.31 8.65
C GLY A 411 -13.36 -31.72 7.24
N ILE A 412 -12.30 -31.04 6.78
CA ILE A 412 -12.25 -30.48 5.42
C ILE A 412 -11.93 -31.61 4.43
N PRO A 413 -12.77 -31.84 3.40
CA PRO A 413 -12.51 -32.86 2.39
C PRO A 413 -11.17 -32.63 1.69
N ASN A 414 -10.42 -33.71 1.45
CA ASN A 414 -9.08 -33.64 0.86
C ASN A 414 -9.05 -32.96 -0.52
N GLU A 415 -10.09 -33.14 -1.33
CA GLU A 415 -10.25 -32.45 -2.62
C GLU A 415 -10.24 -30.93 -2.44
N LYS A 416 -11.03 -30.43 -1.48
CA LYS A 416 -11.05 -28.99 -1.15
C LYS A 416 -9.71 -28.48 -0.62
N VAL A 417 -8.97 -29.32 0.12
CA VAL A 417 -7.61 -28.98 0.58
C VAL A 417 -6.65 -28.83 -0.60
N ILE A 418 -6.72 -29.74 -1.58
CA ILE A 418 -5.93 -29.68 -2.81
C ILE A 418 -6.26 -28.39 -3.58
N ASP A 419 -7.53 -28.10 -3.81
CA ASP A 419 -7.97 -26.89 -4.52
C ASP A 419 -7.50 -25.61 -3.83
N MET A 420 -7.68 -25.53 -2.50
CA MET A 420 -7.21 -24.38 -1.73
C MET A 420 -5.69 -24.19 -1.86
N ARG A 421 -4.94 -25.29 -1.79
CA ARG A 421 -3.48 -25.24 -1.92
C ARG A 421 -3.05 -24.80 -3.31
N GLU A 422 -3.69 -25.28 -4.37
CA GLU A 422 -3.37 -24.83 -5.73
C GLU A 422 -3.60 -23.32 -5.88
N ASN A 423 -4.69 -22.80 -5.34
CA ASN A 423 -4.95 -21.36 -5.32
C ASN A 423 -3.92 -20.59 -4.50
N VAL A 424 -3.56 -21.06 -3.31
CA VAL A 424 -2.49 -20.46 -2.49
C VAL A 424 -1.17 -20.37 -3.27
N ILE A 425 -0.78 -21.42 -3.98
CA ILE A 425 0.44 -21.45 -4.79
C ILE A 425 0.35 -20.45 -5.96
N ARG A 426 -0.82 -20.30 -6.59
CA ARG A 426 -1.06 -19.32 -7.67
C ARG A 426 -0.92 -17.87 -7.19
N LEU A 427 -1.12 -17.58 -5.90
CA LEU A 427 -1.00 -16.23 -5.35
C LEU A 427 0.44 -15.76 -5.14
N VAL A 428 1.42 -16.67 -5.13
CA VAL A 428 2.84 -16.35 -4.85
C VAL A 428 3.35 -15.14 -5.63
N PRO A 429 3.17 -15.01 -6.96
CA PRO A 429 3.67 -13.85 -7.70
C PRO A 429 3.12 -12.52 -7.14
N ASN A 430 1.82 -12.48 -6.85
CA ASN A 430 1.10 -11.27 -6.44
C ASN A 430 1.45 -10.79 -5.02
N ILE A 431 2.17 -11.60 -4.23
CA ILE A 431 2.55 -11.28 -2.84
C ILE A 431 4.05 -11.08 -2.63
N VAL A 432 4.88 -11.37 -3.63
CA VAL A 432 6.35 -11.16 -3.56
C VAL A 432 6.76 -9.91 -4.30
N TYR A 433 7.84 -9.28 -3.86
CA TYR A 433 8.44 -8.13 -4.54
C TYR A 433 9.68 -8.63 -5.29
N THR A 434 9.66 -8.64 -6.62
CA THR A 434 10.81 -9.07 -7.43
C THR A 434 11.95 -8.05 -7.36
N LYS A 435 13.19 -8.46 -7.67
CA LYS A 435 14.30 -7.52 -7.71
C LYS A 435 14.09 -6.41 -8.75
N PRO A 436 14.57 -5.17 -8.52
CA PRO A 436 14.35 -4.07 -9.45
C PRO A 436 15.01 -4.26 -10.84
N ASN A 437 16.07 -5.08 -10.96
CA ASN A 437 16.70 -5.45 -12.25
C ASN A 437 16.11 -6.72 -12.87
N ARG A 438 14.88 -7.10 -12.50
CA ARG A 438 14.22 -8.24 -13.11
C ARG A 438 14.21 -8.06 -14.63
N TYR A 439 14.80 -9.00 -15.34
CA TYR A 439 14.67 -9.08 -16.79
C TYR A 439 13.21 -9.44 -17.09
N LYS A 440 12.44 -8.48 -17.62
CA LYS A 440 11.08 -8.69 -18.10
C LYS A 440 11.17 -8.86 -19.63
N PRO A 441 11.35 -10.08 -20.18
CA PRO A 441 11.23 -10.25 -21.61
C PRO A 441 9.80 -9.85 -22.03
N ASP A 442 9.66 -9.20 -23.19
CA ASP A 442 8.36 -9.00 -23.82
C ASP A 442 7.63 -10.36 -23.83
N ARG A 443 6.41 -10.41 -23.25
CA ARG A 443 5.56 -11.58 -22.95
C ARG A 443 5.56 -12.09 -21.50
N GLU A 444 6.17 -11.39 -20.54
CA GLU A 444 6.08 -11.81 -19.13
C GLU A 444 4.64 -11.71 -18.58
N THR A 445 4.07 -12.85 -18.15
CA THR A 445 2.64 -12.94 -17.75
C THR A 445 2.35 -12.69 -16.27
N PHE A 446 3.38 -12.56 -15.42
CA PHE A 446 3.21 -12.47 -13.96
C PHE A 446 3.51 -11.07 -13.43
N GLU A 447 2.47 -10.41 -12.92
CA GLU A 447 2.55 -9.19 -12.11
C GLU A 447 3.01 -9.55 -10.69
N ASP A 448 4.01 -8.84 -10.17
CA ASP A 448 4.42 -9.00 -8.77
C ASP A 448 3.63 -8.07 -7.83
N ALA A 449 3.89 -8.11 -6.51
CA ALA A 449 3.20 -7.25 -5.55
C ALA A 449 3.39 -5.74 -5.81
N PHE A 450 4.48 -5.32 -6.44
CA PHE A 450 4.65 -3.93 -6.83
C PHE A 450 3.79 -3.60 -8.06
N ASP A 451 3.82 -4.46 -9.09
CA ASP A 451 3.06 -4.26 -10.33
C ASP A 451 1.55 -4.15 -10.03
N VAL A 452 1.03 -5.06 -9.20
CA VAL A 452 -0.38 -5.07 -8.76
C VAL A 452 -0.74 -3.78 -7.98
N ALA A 453 0.13 -3.35 -7.06
CA ALA A 453 -0.10 -2.17 -6.25
C ALA A 453 -0.09 -0.87 -7.08
N VAL A 454 0.86 -0.76 -8.02
CA VAL A 454 0.96 0.39 -8.94
C VAL A 454 -0.24 0.48 -9.85
N LYS A 455 -0.68 -0.66 -10.42
CA LYS A 455 -1.90 -0.73 -11.23
C LYS A 455 -3.14 -0.35 -10.43
N GLY A 456 -3.26 -0.85 -9.19
CA GLY A 456 -4.35 -0.53 -8.28
C GLY A 456 -4.44 0.97 -7.97
N VAL A 457 -3.32 1.61 -7.64
CA VAL A 457 -3.32 3.03 -7.30
C VAL A 457 -3.53 3.94 -8.51
N ILE A 458 -3.00 3.59 -9.69
CA ILE A 458 -3.29 4.32 -10.94
C ILE A 458 -4.78 4.28 -11.26
N LYS A 459 -5.39 3.08 -11.20
CA LYS A 459 -6.84 2.92 -11.43
C LYS A 459 -7.65 3.78 -10.46
N ARG A 460 -7.29 3.73 -9.17
CA ARG A 460 -7.93 4.52 -8.11
C ARG A 460 -7.86 6.03 -8.36
N ILE A 461 -6.71 6.53 -8.82
CA ILE A 461 -6.49 7.94 -9.14
C ILE A 461 -7.29 8.34 -10.37
N GLU A 462 -7.33 7.49 -11.40
CA GLU A 462 -8.12 7.73 -12.60
C GLU A 462 -9.63 7.79 -12.31
N GLU A 463 -10.13 6.92 -11.43
CA GLU A 463 -11.51 7.01 -10.91
C GLU A 463 -11.76 8.36 -10.24
N LYS A 464 -10.84 8.84 -9.38
CA LYS A 464 -10.96 10.18 -8.78
C LYS A 464 -10.89 11.32 -9.78
N ARG A 465 -10.13 11.16 -10.86
CA ARG A 465 -10.05 12.17 -11.92
C ARG A 465 -11.38 12.33 -12.62
N ARG A 466 -12.07 11.22 -12.92
CA ARG A 466 -13.41 11.22 -13.54
C ARG A 466 -14.46 11.84 -12.61
N GLU A 467 -14.47 11.47 -11.33
CA GLU A 467 -15.37 12.04 -10.32
C GLU A 467 -15.24 13.57 -10.15
N ILE A 468 -14.11 14.17 -10.52
CA ILE A 468 -13.88 15.63 -10.43
C ILE A 468 -14.29 16.34 -11.73
N GLN A 469 -14.31 15.62 -12.85
CA GLN A 469 -14.67 16.13 -14.17
C GLN A 469 -16.19 16.07 -14.42
N GLU A 470 -16.87 15.11 -13.79
CA GLU A 470 -18.33 15.04 -13.64
C GLU A 470 -18.82 16.04 -12.59
#